data_AF-A0A497THF4-F1
#
_entry.id   AF-A0A497THF4-F1
#
_cell.length_a   1.000
_cell.length_b   1.000
_cell.length_c   1.000
_cell.angle_alpha   90.00
_cell.angle_beta   90.00
_cell.angle_gamma   90.00
#
_symmetry.space_group_name_H-M   'P 1'
#
loop_
_entity.id
_entity.type
_entity.pdbx_description
1 polymer ?
#
loop_
_entity_poly.entity_id
_entity_poly.type
_entity_poly.pdbx_seq_one_letter_code
_entity_poly.pdbx_strand_id
1 'polypeptide(L)'
;MYSKHIESVFRKKKIRTGDRIFIVKKGKRIEGLLMPQSNLGDPDSVVIKLDSGYNIGIKYESGTEIGKKKKGTGIPEKRHELGKLHPRYKKKLRYDKNKPTISIIHTGGTIASVVDYEIGGVVSRFTPEDLMQMFPELFDIANIRTRFIRNMWSEDMRFEHYKILAMEIEKEIKKGVKGIIVGHGTDTMHYTA
;
A
#
# COMPACT_ATOMS: atom_id res chain seq x y z
N MET A 1 6.67 14.10 -9.85
CA MET A 1 7.31 13.34 -10.94
C MET A 1 8.67 13.94 -11.23
N TYR A 2 9.64 13.11 -11.65
CA TYR A 2 10.97 13.58 -12.01
C TYR A 2 10.95 14.37 -13.33
N SER A 3 11.94 15.23 -13.55
CA SER A 3 12.08 15.95 -14.80
C SER A 3 12.29 14.99 -15.97
N LYS A 4 11.85 15.39 -17.18
CA LYS A 4 12.01 14.59 -18.41
C LYS A 4 13.46 14.16 -18.64
N HIS A 5 14.41 14.98 -18.19
CA HIS A 5 15.82 14.71 -18.31
C HIS A 5 16.24 13.53 -17.41
N ILE A 6 15.87 13.56 -16.13
CA ILE A 6 16.11 12.47 -15.18
C ILE A 6 15.39 11.19 -15.62
N GLU A 7 14.14 11.28 -16.06
CA GLU A 7 13.37 10.13 -16.58
C GLU A 7 14.06 9.48 -17.78
N SER A 8 14.64 10.28 -18.68
CA SER A 8 15.43 9.77 -19.82
C SER A 8 16.67 9.01 -19.35
N VAL A 9 17.37 9.50 -18.32
CA VAL A 9 18.52 8.82 -17.71
C VAL A 9 18.08 7.48 -17.08
N PHE A 10 16.99 7.47 -16.32
CA PHE A 10 16.45 6.25 -15.72
C PHE A 10 16.04 5.23 -16.78
N ARG A 11 15.37 5.66 -17.86
CA ARG A 11 14.98 4.79 -18.97
C ARG A 11 16.21 4.18 -19.68
N LYS A 12 17.21 5.00 -20.00
CA LYS A 12 18.46 4.54 -20.64
C LYS A 12 19.21 3.52 -19.79
N LYS A 13 19.25 3.75 -18.46
CA LYS A 13 19.95 2.87 -17.51
C LYS A 13 19.08 1.75 -16.93
N LYS A 14 17.83 1.60 -17.38
CA LYS A 14 16.83 0.62 -16.88
C LYS A 14 16.67 0.67 -15.35
N ILE A 15 16.64 1.89 -14.81
CA ILE A 15 16.40 2.18 -13.39
C ILE A 15 14.90 2.39 -13.18
N ARG A 16 14.36 1.79 -12.12
CA ARG A 16 12.96 1.90 -11.70
C ARG A 16 12.90 2.30 -10.23
N THR A 17 11.80 2.94 -9.82
CA THR A 17 11.51 3.16 -8.39
C THR A 17 11.62 1.85 -7.61
N GLY A 18 12.25 1.89 -6.44
CA GLY A 18 12.56 0.72 -5.62
C GLY A 18 13.86 0.01 -5.99
N ASP A 19 14.52 0.38 -7.10
CA ASP A 19 15.87 -0.10 -7.38
C ASP A 19 16.88 0.54 -6.43
N ARG A 20 17.87 -0.24 -6.04
CA ARG A 20 19.05 0.28 -5.35
C ARG A 20 20.00 0.93 -6.35
N ILE A 21 20.19 2.22 -6.19
CA ILE A 21 21.04 3.04 -7.06
C ILE A 21 22.18 3.66 -6.26
N PHE A 22 23.21 4.09 -6.99
CA PHE A 22 24.23 4.99 -6.48
C PHE A 22 24.20 6.29 -7.26
N ILE A 23 24.53 7.38 -6.58
CA ILE A 23 24.66 8.72 -7.13
C ILE A 23 26.04 9.24 -6.75
N VAL A 24 26.84 9.65 -7.74
CA VAL A 24 28.14 10.31 -7.52
C VAL A 24 27.98 11.77 -7.84
N LYS A 25 28.27 12.64 -6.86
CA LYS A 25 28.22 14.10 -7.01
C LYS A 25 29.41 14.71 -6.26
N LYS A 26 30.18 15.57 -6.95
CA LYS A 26 31.36 16.24 -6.38
C LYS A 26 32.34 15.27 -5.70
N GLY A 27 32.60 14.12 -6.33
CA GLY A 27 33.48 13.06 -5.81
C GLY A 27 32.90 12.22 -4.65
N LYS A 28 31.71 12.55 -4.14
CA LYS A 28 31.04 11.76 -3.10
C LYS A 28 30.06 10.78 -3.73
N ARG A 29 30.18 9.50 -3.38
CA ARG A 29 29.25 8.44 -3.78
C ARG A 29 28.26 8.19 -2.65
N ILE A 30 26.98 8.26 -2.98
CA ILE A 30 25.88 8.00 -2.04
C ILE A 30 25.02 6.87 -2.63
N GLU A 31 24.65 5.90 -1.81
CA GLU A 31 23.84 4.74 -2.22
C GLU A 31 22.52 4.70 -1.46
N GLY A 32 21.46 4.25 -2.12
CA GLY A 32 20.15 4.11 -1.51
C GLY A 32 19.11 3.51 -2.45
N LEU A 33 17.91 3.26 -1.92
CA LEU A 33 16.75 2.86 -2.71
C LEU A 33 16.15 4.08 -3.40
N LEU A 34 15.94 4.01 -4.71
CA LEU A 34 15.28 5.08 -5.46
C LEU A 34 13.83 5.21 -5.00
N MET A 35 13.48 6.39 -4.50
CA MET A 35 12.15 6.68 -4.00
C MET A 35 11.26 7.27 -5.10
N PRO A 36 9.93 7.07 -5.03
CA PRO A 36 9.01 7.83 -5.88
C PRO A 36 9.09 9.31 -5.50
N GLN A 37 9.02 10.18 -6.49
CA GLN A 37 8.97 11.62 -6.24
C GLN A 37 7.53 12.12 -6.14
N SER A 38 7.24 12.91 -5.11
CA SER A 38 5.99 13.66 -5.03
C SER A 38 5.88 14.68 -6.17
N ASN A 39 4.67 15.13 -6.47
CA ASN A 39 4.45 16.18 -7.47
C ASN A 39 4.73 17.59 -6.95
N LEU A 40 5.09 17.72 -5.67
CA LEU A 40 5.30 18.99 -4.98
C LEU A 40 6.78 19.32 -4.75
N GLY A 41 7.70 18.39 -5.06
CA GLY A 41 9.14 18.59 -4.91
C GLY A 41 9.82 19.13 -6.17
N ASP A 42 11.09 19.54 -6.04
CA ASP A 42 11.93 19.96 -7.17
C ASP A 42 12.15 18.79 -8.16
N PRO A 43 11.58 18.84 -9.38
CA PRO A 43 11.62 17.73 -10.33
C PRO A 43 13.04 17.36 -10.77
N ASP A 44 14.02 18.24 -10.58
CA ASP A 44 15.43 17.97 -10.89
C ASP A 44 16.20 17.37 -9.70
N SER A 45 15.53 16.97 -8.61
CA SER A 45 16.17 16.33 -7.46
C SER A 45 15.81 14.85 -7.36
N VAL A 46 16.81 13.97 -7.40
CA VAL A 46 16.66 12.52 -7.24
C VAL A 46 16.53 12.17 -5.77
N VAL A 47 15.44 11.50 -5.37
CA VAL A 47 15.21 11.12 -3.98
C VAL A 47 15.65 9.67 -3.77
N ILE A 48 16.54 9.44 -2.80
CA ILE A 48 16.95 8.09 -2.39
C ILE A 48 16.77 7.89 -0.88
N LYS A 49 16.43 6.67 -0.49
CA LYS A 49 16.39 6.24 0.91
C LYS A 49 17.68 5.52 1.27
N LEU A 50 18.38 6.07 2.26
CA LEU A 50 19.62 5.51 2.79
C LEU A 50 19.34 4.27 3.64
N ASP A 51 20.38 3.47 3.92
CA ASP A 51 20.27 2.32 4.84
C ASP A 51 19.90 2.72 6.26
N SER A 52 20.16 3.97 6.64
CA SER A 52 19.70 4.54 7.91
C SER A 52 18.18 4.76 7.98
N GLY A 53 17.47 4.59 6.86
CA GLY A 53 16.03 4.84 6.74
C GLY A 53 15.66 6.27 6.35
N TYR A 54 16.62 7.20 6.36
CA TYR A 54 16.40 8.60 5.96
C TYR A 54 16.30 8.76 4.45
N ASN A 55 15.35 9.60 4.01
CA ASN A 55 15.24 10.05 2.62
C ASN A 55 16.08 11.30 2.40
N ILE A 56 16.84 11.34 1.31
CA ILE A 56 17.59 12.52 0.89
C ILE A 56 17.26 12.87 -0.57
N GLY A 57 17.18 14.17 -0.86
CA GLY A 57 17.04 14.69 -2.23
C GLY A 57 18.40 15.18 -2.74
N ILE A 58 18.84 14.66 -3.89
CA ILE A 58 20.10 15.06 -4.52
C ILE A 58 19.79 15.73 -5.85
N LYS A 59 20.05 17.04 -5.93
CA LYS A 59 19.90 17.81 -7.16
C LYS A 59 20.74 17.23 -8.28
N TYR A 60 20.09 16.88 -9.39
CA TYR A 60 20.69 16.43 -10.62
C TYR A 60 21.21 17.64 -11.40
N GLU A 61 22.49 17.64 -11.72
CA GLU A 61 23.18 18.71 -12.45
C GLU A 61 24.30 18.10 -13.29
N SER A 62 24.91 18.90 -14.15
CA SER A 62 26.05 18.47 -14.96
C SER A 62 27.17 17.92 -14.06
N GLY A 63 27.58 16.67 -14.31
CA GLY A 63 28.56 15.96 -13.49
C GLY A 63 27.96 15.03 -12.42
N THR A 64 26.63 14.96 -12.29
CA THR A 64 25.97 13.96 -11.45
C THR A 64 25.86 12.62 -12.20
N GLU A 65 26.54 11.60 -11.69
CA GLU A 65 26.46 10.25 -12.24
C GLU A 65 25.47 9.41 -11.44
N ILE A 66 24.57 8.72 -12.14
CA ILE A 66 23.62 7.78 -11.53
C ILE A 66 23.84 6.39 -12.12
N GLY A 67 23.88 5.35 -11.30
CA GLY A 67 23.94 3.98 -11.78
C GLY A 67 23.15 3.00 -10.91
N LYS A 68 22.80 1.86 -11.51
CA LYS A 68 22.14 0.75 -10.82
C LYS A 68 23.18 -0.20 -10.25
N LYS A 69 22.98 -0.70 -9.04
CA LYS A 69 23.80 -1.80 -8.50
C LYS A 69 23.31 -3.12 -9.12
N LYS A 70 24.21 -3.94 -9.71
CA LYS A 70 23.81 -5.18 -10.39
C LYS A 70 23.35 -6.26 -9.38
N LYS A 71 22.13 -6.79 -9.64
CA LYS A 71 21.42 -7.98 -9.13
C LYS A 71 21.31 -8.18 -7.60
N GLY A 72 20.07 -8.15 -7.10
CA GLY A 72 19.66 -8.81 -5.86
C GLY A 72 18.99 -7.92 -4.80
N THR A 73 19.02 -6.60 -4.93
CA THR A 73 18.67 -5.68 -3.83
C THR A 73 17.71 -4.56 -4.20
N GLY A 74 16.98 -4.69 -5.31
CA GLY A 74 15.74 -3.93 -5.46
C GLY A 74 14.67 -4.59 -4.58
N ILE A 75 13.69 -3.83 -4.09
CA ILE A 75 12.50 -4.44 -3.49
C ILE A 75 11.99 -5.47 -4.50
N PRO A 76 11.84 -6.75 -4.12
CA PRO A 76 11.42 -7.79 -5.05
C PRO A 76 10.20 -7.32 -5.85
N GLU A 77 10.19 -7.50 -7.18
CA GLU A 77 8.99 -7.26 -8.00
C GLU A 77 7.78 -8.10 -7.53
N LYS A 78 8.05 -9.12 -6.71
CA LYS A 78 7.04 -9.66 -5.79
C LYS A 78 6.71 -8.59 -4.76
N ARG A 79 5.67 -7.78 -5.04
CA ARG A 79 4.88 -7.06 -4.02
C ARG A 79 5.01 -7.82 -2.71
N HIS A 80 5.68 -7.22 -1.73
CA HIS A 80 5.98 -7.83 -0.44
C HIS A 80 4.85 -8.77 -0.01
N GLU A 81 5.04 -10.07 -0.22
CA GLU A 81 4.44 -11.09 0.62
C GLU A 81 5.05 -10.81 1.99
N LEU A 82 4.44 -9.88 2.75
CA LEU A 82 4.72 -9.74 4.16
C LEU A 82 4.53 -11.15 4.72
N GLY A 83 5.63 -11.65 5.31
CA GLY A 83 5.92 -13.02 5.75
C GLY A 83 4.79 -14.03 5.63
N LYS A 84 5.07 -15.17 4.98
CA LYS A 84 4.24 -16.39 5.06
C LYS A 84 3.56 -16.45 6.43
N LEU A 85 2.23 -16.32 6.43
CA LEU A 85 1.42 -16.24 7.65
C LEU A 85 1.91 -17.30 8.64
N HIS A 86 2.33 -16.87 9.84
CA HIS A 86 2.91 -17.79 10.82
C HIS A 86 1.95 -18.98 11.02
N PRO A 87 2.42 -20.24 11.06
CA PRO A 87 1.55 -21.43 11.06
C PRO A 87 0.43 -21.39 12.11
N ARG A 88 0.69 -20.76 13.26
CA ARG A 88 -0.30 -20.55 14.33
C ARG A 88 -1.56 -19.78 13.88
N TYR A 89 -1.43 -18.84 12.95
CA TYR A 89 -2.52 -18.01 12.45
C TYR A 89 -3.28 -18.68 11.29
N LYS A 90 -2.65 -19.58 10.53
CA LYS A 90 -3.33 -20.36 9.47
C LYS A 90 -4.48 -21.20 10.02
N LYS A 91 -4.35 -21.69 11.26
CA LYS A 91 -5.42 -22.48 11.91
C LYS A 91 -6.65 -21.63 12.20
N LYS A 92 -6.49 -20.36 12.59
CA LYS A 92 -7.59 -19.44 12.90
C LYS A 92 -8.32 -18.89 11.65
N LEU A 93 -7.71 -18.95 10.47
CA LEU A 93 -8.37 -18.62 9.19
C LEU A 93 -9.34 -19.71 8.70
N ARG A 94 -9.31 -20.90 9.31
CA ARG A 94 -10.24 -21.97 8.93
C ARG A 94 -11.65 -21.60 9.36
N TYR A 95 -12.59 -21.80 8.45
CA TYR A 95 -14.01 -21.59 8.72
C TYR A 95 -14.48 -22.47 9.89
N ASP A 96 -15.14 -21.85 10.86
CA ASP A 96 -15.74 -22.49 12.02
C ASP A 96 -17.26 -22.39 11.95
N LYS A 97 -17.95 -23.52 11.84
CA LYS A 97 -19.42 -23.57 11.74
C LYS A 97 -20.13 -22.99 12.97
N ASN A 98 -19.47 -22.94 14.13
CA ASN A 98 -20.04 -22.43 15.37
C ASN A 98 -19.94 -20.91 15.50
N LYS A 99 -19.21 -20.24 14.59
CA LYS A 99 -19.01 -18.79 14.63
C LYS A 99 -19.87 -18.08 13.60
N PRO A 100 -20.41 -16.89 13.91
CA PRO A 100 -21.10 -16.08 12.92
C PRO A 100 -20.12 -15.67 11.81
N THR A 101 -20.62 -15.57 10.58
CA THR A 101 -19.84 -14.97 9.48
C THR A 101 -20.11 -13.48 9.42
N ILE A 102 -19.06 -12.66 9.53
CA ILE A 102 -19.13 -11.21 9.41
C ILE A 102 -18.41 -10.77 8.14
N SER A 103 -19.08 -9.97 7.32
CA SER A 103 -18.48 -9.38 6.11
C SER A 103 -17.98 -7.99 6.41
N ILE A 104 -16.71 -7.71 6.13
CA ILE A 104 -16.12 -6.38 6.24
C ILE A 104 -15.94 -5.84 4.82
N ILE A 105 -16.68 -4.79 4.52
CA ILE A 105 -16.73 -4.12 3.24
C ILE A 105 -15.90 -2.84 3.33
N HIS A 106 -15.03 -2.60 2.35
CA HIS A 106 -14.20 -1.39 2.28
C HIS A 106 -14.55 -0.53 1.08
N THR A 107 -14.82 0.75 1.34
CA THR A 107 -14.98 1.80 0.31
C THR A 107 -13.75 2.70 0.18
N GLY A 108 -12.74 2.51 1.04
CA GLY A 108 -11.50 3.27 1.07
C GLY A 108 -11.08 3.58 2.50
N GLY A 109 -10.41 4.71 2.68
CA GLY A 109 -10.03 5.22 3.99
C GLY A 109 -8.74 4.64 4.58
N THR A 110 -8.22 5.33 5.58
CA THR A 110 -6.95 5.02 6.26
C THR A 110 -7.00 3.72 7.05
N ILE A 111 -8.19 3.27 7.46
CA ILE A 111 -8.35 1.98 8.15
C ILE A 111 -7.81 0.82 7.32
N ALA A 112 -7.84 0.93 5.99
CA ALA A 112 -7.35 -0.09 5.08
C ALA A 112 -5.84 -0.03 4.82
N SER A 113 -5.10 0.82 5.53
CA SER A 113 -3.74 1.21 5.18
C SER A 113 -2.69 0.74 6.19
N VAL A 114 -1.60 0.18 5.68
CA VAL A 114 -0.45 -0.29 6.45
C VAL A 114 0.80 0.46 5.98
N VAL A 115 1.69 0.80 6.91
CA VAL A 115 2.99 1.38 6.59
C VAL A 115 3.91 0.27 6.10
N ASP A 116 4.39 0.39 4.86
CA ASP A 116 5.46 -0.44 4.34
C ASP A 116 6.79 0.27 4.63
N TYR A 117 7.47 -0.18 5.68
CA TYR A 117 8.70 0.44 6.18
C TYR A 117 9.87 0.31 5.21
N GLU A 118 9.84 -0.61 4.24
CA GLU A 118 10.90 -0.72 3.24
C GLU A 118 10.80 0.43 2.24
N ILE A 119 9.62 0.64 1.67
CA ILE A 119 9.36 1.79 0.80
C ILE A 119 9.10 3.09 1.57
N GLY A 120 8.94 3.05 2.89
CA GLY A 120 8.56 4.20 3.71
C GLY A 120 7.22 4.82 3.32
N GLY A 121 6.36 4.04 2.67
CA GLY A 121 5.09 4.49 2.08
C GLY A 121 3.90 3.78 2.72
N VAL A 122 2.72 4.35 2.53
CA VAL A 122 1.46 3.77 2.99
C VAL A 122 0.84 2.96 1.86
N VAL A 123 0.51 1.69 2.11
CA VAL A 123 -0.11 0.78 1.15
C VAL A 123 -1.45 0.29 1.68
N SER A 124 -2.45 0.20 0.81
CA SER A 124 -3.73 -0.41 1.19
C SER A 124 -3.59 -1.93 1.21
N ARG A 125 -3.75 -2.54 2.39
CA ARG A 125 -3.66 -4.00 2.63
C ARG A 125 -4.80 -4.41 3.54
N PHE A 126 -5.71 -5.25 3.05
CA PHE A 126 -6.91 -5.62 3.81
C PHE A 126 -7.48 -7.00 3.46
N THR A 127 -6.60 -7.96 3.15
CA THR A 127 -7.03 -9.35 3.04
C THR A 127 -7.35 -9.92 4.43
N PRO A 128 -8.08 -11.05 4.53
CA PRO A 128 -8.27 -11.72 5.82
C PRO A 128 -6.95 -12.09 6.50
N GLU A 129 -5.90 -12.39 5.72
CA GLU A 129 -4.55 -12.66 6.22
C GLU A 129 -3.91 -11.42 6.85
N ASP A 130 -4.07 -10.25 6.23
CA ASP A 130 -3.57 -8.98 6.79
C ASP A 130 -4.29 -8.69 8.12
N LEU A 131 -5.62 -8.81 8.15
CA LEU A 131 -6.42 -8.65 9.37
C LEU A 131 -6.05 -9.65 10.45
N MET A 132 -5.72 -10.89 10.09
CA MET A 132 -5.29 -11.91 11.05
C MET A 132 -3.94 -11.57 11.69
N GLN A 133 -3.03 -10.94 10.93
CA GLN A 133 -1.74 -10.50 11.48
C GLN A 133 -1.90 -9.32 12.42
N MET A 134 -2.82 -8.39 12.10
CA MET A 134 -3.05 -7.18 12.89
C MET A 134 -3.96 -7.41 14.10
N PHE A 135 -5.02 -8.19 13.93
CA PHE A 135 -6.12 -8.38 14.89
C PHE A 135 -6.55 -9.85 14.98
N PRO A 136 -5.65 -10.76 15.43
CA PRO A 136 -5.94 -12.19 15.52
C PRO A 136 -7.15 -12.54 16.42
N GLU A 137 -7.49 -11.67 17.36
CA GLU A 137 -8.62 -11.80 18.29
C GLU A 137 -9.99 -11.75 17.57
N LEU A 138 -10.10 -11.06 16.43
CA LEU A 138 -11.37 -11.00 15.67
C LEU A 138 -11.79 -12.39 15.18
N PHE A 139 -10.82 -13.22 14.84
CA PHE A 139 -11.04 -14.58 14.34
C PHE A 139 -11.36 -15.58 15.46
N ASP A 140 -11.20 -15.19 16.73
CA ASP A 140 -11.71 -15.97 17.84
C ASP A 140 -13.23 -15.79 18.00
N ILE A 141 -13.78 -14.67 17.52
CA ILE A 141 -15.18 -14.27 17.69
C ILE A 141 -16.04 -14.63 16.46
N ALA A 142 -15.51 -14.43 15.24
CA ALA A 142 -16.27 -14.58 14.01
C ALA A 142 -15.44 -15.13 12.84
N ASN A 143 -16.12 -15.71 11.85
CA ASN A 143 -15.52 -15.95 10.53
C ASN A 143 -15.51 -14.64 9.74
N ILE A 144 -14.32 -14.08 9.50
CA ILE A 144 -14.18 -12.80 8.81
C ILE A 144 -14.06 -13.02 7.30
N ARG A 145 -14.91 -12.35 6.54
CA ARG A 145 -14.78 -12.18 5.09
C ARG A 145 -14.47 -10.73 4.79
N THR A 146 -13.53 -10.45 3.90
CA THR A 146 -13.26 -9.08 3.46
C THR A 146 -13.66 -8.88 2.01
N ARG A 147 -14.20 -7.70 1.70
CA ARG A 147 -14.60 -7.29 0.37
C ARG A 147 -14.11 -5.87 0.12
N PHE A 148 -13.22 -5.74 -0.86
CA PHE A 148 -12.80 -4.44 -1.35
C PHE A 148 -13.74 -4.02 -2.48
N ILE A 149 -14.55 -2.98 -2.27
CA ILE A 149 -15.44 -2.43 -3.28
C ILE A 149 -14.71 -1.35 -4.07
N ARG A 150 -14.09 -0.40 -3.36
CA ARG A 150 -13.45 0.76 -3.95
C ARG A 150 -12.41 1.35 -3.00
N ASN A 151 -11.52 2.17 -3.54
CA ASN A 151 -10.64 3.04 -2.75
C ASN A 151 -10.90 4.48 -3.18
N MET A 152 -11.68 5.20 -2.38
CA MET A 152 -11.95 6.62 -2.55
C MET A 152 -11.90 7.35 -1.21
N TRP A 153 -11.63 8.64 -1.28
CA TRP A 153 -11.76 9.52 -0.14
C TRP A 153 -13.25 9.80 0.11
N SER A 154 -13.64 9.97 1.37
CA SER A 154 -15.04 10.17 1.74
C SER A 154 -15.61 11.45 1.12
N GLU A 155 -14.81 12.50 1.00
CA GLU A 155 -15.17 13.77 0.34
C GLU A 155 -15.52 13.61 -1.15
N ASP A 156 -15.02 12.56 -1.80
CA ASP A 156 -15.29 12.25 -3.20
C ASP A 156 -16.51 11.34 -3.39
N MET A 157 -17.19 10.95 -2.31
CA MET A 157 -18.40 10.15 -2.41
C MET A 157 -19.58 10.96 -2.95
N ARG A 158 -20.41 10.29 -3.75
CA ARG A 158 -21.54 10.85 -4.50
C ARG A 158 -22.69 9.84 -4.44
N PHE A 159 -23.91 10.24 -4.78
CA PHE A 159 -25.09 9.37 -4.71
C PHE A 159 -24.93 8.05 -5.48
N GLU A 160 -24.24 8.05 -6.62
CA GLU A 160 -23.94 6.83 -7.37
C GLU A 160 -23.11 5.82 -6.55
N HIS A 161 -22.21 6.32 -5.72
CA HIS A 161 -21.37 5.49 -4.84
C HIS A 161 -22.18 4.85 -3.72
N TYR A 162 -23.16 5.57 -3.16
CA TYR A 162 -24.07 5.02 -2.15
C TYR A 162 -24.94 3.90 -2.73
N LYS A 163 -25.41 4.07 -3.97
CA LYS A 163 -26.15 3.01 -4.68
C LYS A 163 -25.29 1.75 -4.85
N ILE A 164 -24.03 1.90 -5.28
CA ILE A 164 -23.09 0.77 -5.42
C ILE A 164 -22.89 0.08 -4.06
N LEU A 165 -22.67 0.85 -2.98
CA LEU A 165 -22.49 0.31 -1.64
C LEU A 165 -23.72 -0.49 -1.19
N ALA A 166 -24.92 0.05 -1.36
CA ALA A 166 -26.17 -0.63 -1.03
C ALA A 166 -26.34 -1.95 -1.79
N MET A 167 -26.02 -1.97 -3.08
CA MET A 167 -26.07 -3.18 -3.91
C MET A 167 -25.06 -4.25 -3.44
N GLU A 168 -23.85 -3.85 -3.04
CA GLU A 168 -22.86 -4.80 -2.50
C GLU A 168 -23.25 -5.32 -1.11
N ILE A 169 -23.84 -4.48 -0.26
CA ILE A 169 -24.42 -4.91 1.03
C ILE A 169 -25.51 -5.97 0.79
N GLU A 170 -26.43 -5.72 -0.15
CA GLU A 170 -27.49 -6.68 -0.49
C GLU A 170 -26.90 -8.04 -0.95
N LYS A 171 -25.82 -8.02 -1.76
CA LYS A 171 -25.14 -9.25 -2.19
C LYS A 171 -24.53 -10.01 -1.01
N GLU A 172 -23.99 -9.33 -0.01
CA GLU A 172 -23.44 -9.99 1.19
C GLU A 172 -24.56 -10.54 2.08
N ILE A 173 -25.68 -9.83 2.24
CA ILE A 173 -26.86 -10.33 2.94
C ILE A 173 -27.37 -11.63 2.30
N LYS A 174 -27.48 -11.66 0.96
CA LYS A 174 -27.90 -12.86 0.21
C LYS A 174 -26.96 -14.06 0.40
N LYS A 175 -25.70 -13.85 0.80
CA LYS A 175 -24.75 -14.92 1.14
C LYS A 175 -24.94 -15.46 2.57
N GLY A 176 -25.90 -14.93 3.34
CA GLY A 176 -26.22 -15.40 4.68
C GLY A 176 -25.21 -14.95 5.74
N VAL A 177 -24.51 -13.84 5.53
CA VAL A 177 -23.64 -13.27 6.57
C VAL A 177 -24.49 -12.75 7.74
N LYS A 178 -24.01 -12.92 8.96
CA LYS A 178 -24.73 -12.53 10.17
C LYS A 178 -24.68 -11.02 10.43
N GLY A 179 -23.65 -10.36 9.91
CA GLY A 179 -23.46 -8.92 10.05
C GLY A 179 -22.49 -8.40 9.00
N ILE A 180 -22.59 -7.09 8.74
CA ILE A 180 -21.76 -6.37 7.77
C ILE A 180 -21.17 -5.15 8.47
N ILE A 181 -19.86 -4.98 8.33
CA ILE A 181 -19.12 -3.81 8.80
C ILE A 181 -18.64 -3.06 7.57
N VAL A 182 -18.95 -1.76 7.47
CA VAL A 182 -18.50 -0.91 6.36
C VAL A 182 -17.35 -0.03 6.84
N GLY A 183 -16.14 -0.31 6.36
CA GLY A 183 -15.00 0.58 6.49
C GLY A 183 -15.19 1.79 5.57
N HIS A 184 -15.41 2.95 6.17
CA HIS A 184 -15.76 4.20 5.50
C HIS A 184 -14.86 5.36 5.95
N GLY A 185 -14.63 6.34 5.07
CA GLY A 185 -13.96 7.59 5.46
C GLY A 185 -14.84 8.43 6.40
N THR A 186 -14.22 9.25 7.24
CA THR A 186 -14.90 9.96 8.33
C THR A 186 -15.85 11.06 7.86
N ASP A 187 -15.46 11.78 6.81
CA ASP A 187 -16.04 13.09 6.50
C ASP A 187 -17.50 12.99 6.05
N THR A 188 -17.84 11.93 5.31
CA THR A 188 -19.20 11.70 4.78
C THR A 188 -19.86 10.45 5.34
N MET A 189 -19.30 9.87 6.41
CA MET A 189 -19.83 8.64 7.03
C MET A 189 -21.29 8.82 7.46
N HIS A 190 -21.60 9.94 8.09
CA HIS A 190 -22.94 10.25 8.59
C HIS A 190 -23.97 10.52 7.49
N TYR A 191 -23.54 10.92 6.29
CA TYR A 191 -24.43 11.02 5.12
C TYR A 191 -24.71 9.65 4.48
N THR A 192 -23.83 8.68 4.71
CA THR A 192 -23.92 7.34 4.11
C THR A 192 -24.70 6.36 4.99
N ALA A 193 -24.70 6.57 6.31
CA ALA A 193 -25.39 5.75 7.31
C ALA A 193 -26.92 5.92 7.24
#